data_AF-X1AVN9-F1
#
_entry.id   AF-X1AVN9-F1
#
_cell.length_a   1.000
_cell.length_b   1.000
_cell.length_c   1.000
_cell.angle_alpha   90.00
_cell.angle_beta   90.00
_cell.angle_gamma   90.00
#
_symmetry.space_group_name_H-M   'P 1'
#
loop_
_entity.id
_entity.type
_entity.pdbx_description
1 polymer ?
#
loop_
_entity_poly.entity_id
_entity_poly.type
_entity_poly.pdbx_seq_one_letter_code
_entity_poly.pdbx_strand_id
1 'polypeptide(L)'
;NITLARKMLKIPIIAAGGIGDARGFLSALAMGADAVCLGTALMVTRECPVPERIKEKWLNLDIYDEQFHEKIYKYNVKNFMAPSTAIGHHNEIIPMKTLIEEMIKKAENILLSWGFDNNEINTLSL
;
A
#
# COMPACT_ATOMS: atom_id res chain seq x y z
N ASN A 1 12.11 10.10 -6.40
CA ASN A 1 12.09 10.69 -5.05
C ASN A 1 10.95 11.70 -4.96
N ILE A 2 9.91 11.41 -4.16
CA ILE A 2 8.66 12.21 -4.10
C ILE A 2 8.92 13.60 -3.51
N THR A 3 9.72 13.73 -2.44
CA THR A 3 9.93 15.02 -1.76
C THR A 3 10.65 16.02 -2.65
N LEU A 4 11.56 15.56 -3.50
CA LEU A 4 12.19 16.40 -4.53
C LEU A 4 11.19 16.80 -5.63
N ALA A 5 10.38 15.84 -6.10
CA ALA A 5 9.38 16.10 -7.13
C ALA A 5 8.35 17.15 -6.67
N ARG A 6 7.87 17.05 -5.41
CA ARG A 6 6.91 18.00 -4.82
C ARG A 6 7.43 19.45 -4.80
N LYS A 7 8.73 19.65 -4.63
CA LYS A 7 9.36 21.00 -4.66
C LYS A 7 9.30 21.63 -6.05
N MET A 8 9.43 20.82 -7.10
CA MET A 8 9.56 21.30 -8.49
C MET A 8 8.22 21.31 -9.24
N LEU A 9 7.36 20.35 -8.96
CA LEU A 9 6.10 20.14 -9.68
C LEU A 9 4.95 20.81 -8.96
N LYS A 10 4.09 21.49 -9.73
CA LYS A 10 2.83 22.08 -9.25
C LYS A 10 1.62 21.19 -9.54
N ILE A 11 1.75 20.27 -10.48
CA ILE A 11 0.73 19.28 -10.81
C ILE A 11 0.57 18.24 -9.67
N PRO A 12 -0.59 17.58 -9.58
CA PRO A 12 -0.81 16.49 -8.62
C PRO A 12 0.17 15.34 -8.80
N ILE A 13 0.62 14.75 -7.69
CA ILE A 13 1.56 13.62 -7.64
C ILE A 13 0.83 12.40 -7.09
N ILE A 14 0.82 11.31 -7.84
CA ILE A 14 0.28 10.01 -7.40
C ILE A 14 1.45 9.08 -7.08
N ALA A 15 1.60 8.69 -5.81
CA ALA A 15 2.60 7.71 -5.40
C ALA A 15 2.15 6.29 -5.78
N ALA A 16 3.06 5.47 -6.29
CA ALA A 16 2.75 4.10 -6.72
C ALA A 16 3.88 3.14 -6.35
N GLY A 17 3.53 1.88 -6.10
CA GLY A 17 4.46 0.78 -5.83
C GLY A 17 4.68 0.52 -4.33
N GLY A 18 4.50 -0.73 -3.91
CA GLY A 18 4.74 -1.16 -2.52
C GLY A 18 3.71 -0.68 -1.49
N ILE A 19 2.73 0.13 -1.88
CA ILE A 19 1.69 0.63 -0.98
C ILE A 19 0.56 -0.42 -0.89
N GLY A 20 0.36 -0.98 0.30
CA GLY A 20 -0.75 -1.91 0.58
C GLY A 20 -1.46 -1.67 1.92
N ASP A 21 -0.98 -0.76 2.76
CA ASP A 21 -1.54 -0.51 4.09
C ASP A 21 -1.61 0.99 4.43
N ALA A 22 -2.11 1.27 5.63
CA ALA A 22 -2.26 2.62 6.16
C ALA A 22 -0.93 3.37 6.34
N ARG A 23 0.16 2.67 6.66
CA ARG A 23 1.48 3.30 6.83
C ARG A 23 2.06 3.71 5.49
N GLY A 24 1.99 2.84 4.48
CA GLY A 24 2.36 3.16 3.11
C GLY A 24 1.56 4.34 2.56
N PHE A 25 0.25 4.35 2.80
CA PHE A 25 -0.62 5.46 2.44
C PHE A 25 -0.20 6.78 3.12
N LEU A 26 -0.10 6.78 4.45
CA LEU A 26 0.24 7.98 5.22
C LEU A 26 1.64 8.51 4.88
N SER A 27 2.63 7.62 4.72
CA SER A 27 3.99 8.00 4.33
C SER A 27 4.05 8.64 2.95
N ALA A 28 3.29 8.13 1.97
CA ALA A 28 3.22 8.74 0.64
C ALA A 28 2.69 10.17 0.70
N LEU A 29 1.62 10.41 1.47
CA LEU A 29 1.08 11.75 1.69
C LEU A 29 2.08 12.65 2.41
N ALA A 30 2.72 12.16 3.47
CA ALA A 30 3.74 12.88 4.21
C ALA A 30 4.96 13.25 3.35
N MET A 31 5.30 12.43 2.36
CA MET A 31 6.35 12.72 1.37
C MET A 31 5.93 13.78 0.32
N GLY A 32 4.66 14.18 0.30
CA GLY A 32 4.10 15.20 -0.58
C GLY A 32 3.33 14.66 -1.79
N ALA A 33 2.92 13.39 -1.79
CA ALA A 33 1.96 12.91 -2.78
C ALA A 33 0.55 13.40 -2.46
N ASP A 34 -0.26 13.60 -3.50
CA ASP A 34 -1.67 14.00 -3.39
C ASP A 34 -2.61 12.78 -3.40
N ALA A 35 -2.14 11.64 -3.90
CA ALA A 35 -2.86 10.37 -3.89
C ALA A 35 -1.91 9.17 -3.97
N VAL A 36 -2.47 7.97 -3.81
CA VAL A 36 -1.76 6.70 -4.01
C VAL A 36 -2.43 5.85 -5.10
N CYS A 37 -1.63 5.11 -5.83
CA CYS A 37 -2.06 4.10 -6.79
C CYS A 37 -1.81 2.71 -6.19
N LEU A 38 -2.91 1.98 -5.97
CA LEU A 38 -2.89 0.63 -5.41
C LEU A 38 -3.05 -0.39 -6.54
N GLY A 39 -2.06 -1.29 -6.70
CA GLY A 39 -2.10 -2.38 -7.66
C GLY A 39 -2.44 -3.70 -6.97
N THR A 40 -1.39 -4.38 -6.51
CA THR A 40 -1.48 -5.68 -5.82
C THR A 40 -2.51 -5.73 -4.70
N ALA A 41 -2.61 -4.66 -3.88
CA ALA A 41 -3.60 -4.57 -2.80
C ALA A 41 -5.05 -4.66 -3.31
N LEU A 42 -5.35 -4.02 -4.45
CA LEU A 42 -6.69 -4.11 -5.07
C LEU A 42 -6.90 -5.44 -5.80
N MET A 43 -5.83 -6.10 -6.26
CA MET A 43 -5.95 -7.36 -6.98
C MET A 43 -6.45 -8.53 -6.12
N VAL A 44 -6.29 -8.43 -4.80
CA VAL A 44 -6.77 -9.45 -3.84
C VAL A 44 -8.13 -9.12 -3.23
N THR A 45 -8.83 -8.09 -3.71
CA THR A 45 -10.19 -7.80 -3.24
C THR A 45 -11.23 -8.70 -3.91
N ARG A 46 -12.42 -8.83 -3.31
CA ARG A 46 -13.50 -9.67 -3.85
C ARG A 46 -13.93 -9.28 -5.26
N GLU A 47 -14.01 -7.98 -5.53
CA GLU A 47 -14.51 -7.40 -6.78
C GLU A 47 -13.50 -7.52 -7.93
N CYS A 48 -12.21 -7.76 -7.64
CA CYS A 48 -11.21 -7.93 -8.68
C CYS A 48 -11.45 -9.25 -9.46
N PRO A 49 -11.45 -9.25 -10.81
CA PRO A 49 -11.74 -10.44 -11.62
C PRO A 49 -10.63 -11.50 -11.63
N VAL A 50 -9.59 -11.35 -10.79
CA VAL A 50 -8.57 -12.39 -10.61
C VAL A 50 -9.23 -13.63 -9.99
N PRO A 51 -8.98 -14.84 -10.51
CA PRO A 51 -9.53 -16.06 -9.94
C PRO A 51 -9.13 -16.22 -8.46
N GLU A 52 -10.09 -16.64 -7.62
CA GLU A 52 -9.89 -16.76 -6.17
C GLU A 52 -8.69 -17.63 -5.81
N ARG A 53 -8.52 -18.78 -6.49
CA ARG A 53 -7.35 -19.66 -6.35
C ARG A 53 -6.00 -18.96 -6.54
N ILE A 54 -5.96 -17.90 -7.36
CA ILE A 54 -4.74 -17.12 -7.61
C ILE A 54 -4.54 -16.11 -6.49
N LYS A 55 -5.61 -15.45 -6.03
CA LYS A 55 -5.57 -14.57 -4.86
C LYS A 55 -5.09 -15.32 -3.62
N GLU A 56 -5.66 -16.48 -3.33
CA GLU A 56 -5.23 -17.35 -2.23
C GLU A 56 -3.76 -17.77 -2.35
N LYS A 57 -3.31 -18.13 -3.56
CA LYS A 57 -1.91 -18.45 -3.81
C LYS A 57 -1.00 -17.26 -3.49
N TRP A 58 -1.41 -16.05 -3.83
CA TRP A 58 -0.64 -14.84 -3.57
C TRP A 58 -0.60 -14.49 -2.08
N LEU A 59 -1.73 -14.60 -1.37
CA LEU A 59 -1.82 -14.32 0.08
C LEU A 59 -0.95 -15.28 0.92
N ASN A 60 -0.67 -16.48 0.40
CA ASN A 60 0.18 -17.48 1.06
C ASN A 60 1.67 -17.39 0.65
N LEU A 61 2.09 -16.36 -0.08
CA LEU A 61 3.50 -16.18 -0.43
C LEU A 61 4.30 -15.68 0.78
N ASP A 62 5.46 -16.28 1.00
CA ASP A 62 6.49 -15.66 1.85
C ASP A 62 7.23 -14.60 1.04
N ILE A 63 7.02 -13.33 1.39
CA ILE A 63 7.66 -12.20 0.73
C ILE A 63 9.15 -12.06 1.07
N TYR A 64 9.65 -12.77 2.09
CA TYR A 64 11.06 -12.77 2.47
C TYR A 64 11.85 -13.89 1.80
N ASP A 65 11.18 -14.82 1.12
CA ASP A 65 11.82 -15.88 0.37
C ASP A 65 12.72 -15.34 -0.74
N GLU A 66 13.92 -15.90 -0.86
CA GLU A 66 14.90 -15.48 -1.86
C GLU A 66 14.37 -15.67 -3.28
N GLN A 67 13.63 -16.76 -3.55
CA GLN A 67 13.09 -17.01 -4.89
C GLN A 67 11.97 -16.02 -5.25
N PHE A 68 11.20 -15.56 -4.26
CA PHE A 68 10.23 -14.48 -4.45
C PHE A 68 10.94 -13.17 -4.84
N HIS A 69 11.99 -12.79 -4.11
CA HIS A 69 12.81 -11.63 -4.44
C HIS A 69 13.46 -11.74 -5.82
N GLU A 70 14.04 -12.90 -6.15
CA GLU A 70 14.62 -13.13 -7.46
C GLU A 70 13.59 -12.95 -8.58
N LYS A 71 12.35 -13.43 -8.41
CA LYS A 71 11.29 -13.24 -9.41
C LYS A 71 10.89 -11.78 -9.61
N ILE A 72 10.89 -10.98 -8.54
CA ILE A 72 10.56 -9.55 -8.63
C ILE A 72 11.71 -8.75 -9.27
N TYR A 73 12.96 -9.04 -8.91
CA TYR A 73 14.11 -8.21 -9.28
C TYR A 73 14.88 -8.70 -10.51
N LYS A 74 14.94 -10.02 -10.75
CA LYS A 74 15.50 -10.58 -11.99
C LYS A 74 14.37 -10.62 -13.02
N TYR A 75 14.25 -9.54 -13.80
CA TYR A 75 13.32 -9.34 -14.93
C TYR A 75 13.25 -10.57 -15.88
N ASN A 76 12.55 -11.62 -15.48
CA ASN A 76 12.27 -12.78 -16.32
C ASN A 76 10.80 -12.67 -16.76
N VAL A 77 10.62 -11.88 -17.81
CA VAL A 77 9.36 -11.41 -18.42
C VAL A 77 8.40 -12.52 -18.86
N LYS A 78 8.77 -13.80 -18.72
CA LYS A 78 8.03 -14.92 -19.30
C LYS A 78 6.82 -15.40 -18.49
N ASN A 79 6.61 -14.96 -17.24
CA ASN A 79 5.42 -15.33 -16.46
C ASN A 79 5.03 -14.24 -15.43
N PHE A 80 4.68 -13.04 -15.92
CA PHE A 80 4.30 -11.90 -15.09
C PHE A 80 2.87 -12.03 -14.53
N MET A 81 2.67 -12.99 -13.63
CA MET A 81 1.46 -13.08 -12.79
C MET A 81 1.85 -13.21 -11.31
N ALA A 82 2.95 -12.55 -10.94
CA ALA A 82 3.41 -12.42 -9.57
C ALA A 82 2.93 -11.08 -9.00
N PRO A 83 2.43 -11.06 -7.75
CA PRO A 83 2.10 -9.81 -7.08
C PRO A 83 3.39 -9.07 -6.70
N SER A 84 3.29 -7.77 -6.44
CA SER A 84 4.40 -7.02 -5.82
C SER A 84 4.54 -7.37 -4.34
N THR A 85 5.57 -6.86 -3.69
CA THR A 85 5.79 -7.00 -2.24
C THR A 85 4.62 -6.48 -1.39
N ALA A 86 3.76 -5.60 -1.93
CA ALA A 86 2.57 -5.13 -1.25
C ALA A 86 1.59 -6.25 -0.85
N ILE A 87 1.71 -7.45 -1.43
CA ILE A 87 0.92 -8.62 -1.02
C ILE A 87 1.13 -8.98 0.44
N GLY A 88 2.31 -8.73 1.00
CA GLY A 88 2.63 -9.02 2.41
C GLY A 88 1.84 -8.18 3.42
N HIS A 89 1.04 -7.20 2.96
CA HIS A 89 0.12 -6.45 3.81
C HIS A 89 -1.25 -7.12 3.96
N HIS A 90 -1.53 -8.21 3.21
CA HIS A 90 -2.84 -8.83 3.16
C HIS A 90 -2.77 -10.32 3.44
N ASN A 91 -3.69 -10.81 4.28
CA ASN A 91 -3.78 -12.22 4.65
C ASN A 91 -5.10 -12.88 4.21
N GLU A 92 -6.05 -12.09 3.71
CA GLU A 92 -7.39 -12.54 3.36
C GLU A 92 -8.01 -11.73 2.21
N ILE A 93 -9.02 -12.30 1.56
CA ILE A 93 -9.76 -11.69 0.46
C ILE A 93 -10.93 -10.87 1.03
N ILE A 94 -10.74 -9.55 1.09
CA ILE A 94 -11.74 -8.61 1.64
C ILE A 94 -12.45 -7.82 0.53
N PRO A 95 -13.64 -7.27 0.80
CA PRO A 95 -14.25 -6.28 -0.10
C PRO A 95 -13.34 -5.06 -0.29
N MET A 96 -13.34 -4.49 -1.49
CA MET A 96 -12.55 -3.29 -1.82
C MET A 96 -12.91 -2.11 -0.94
N LYS A 97 -14.20 -1.94 -0.64
CA LYS A 97 -14.69 -0.91 0.28
C LYS A 97 -14.03 -1.04 1.65
N THR A 98 -14.02 -2.26 2.21
CA THR A 98 -13.41 -2.54 3.51
C THR A 98 -11.93 -2.21 3.51
N LEU A 99 -11.19 -2.61 2.46
CA LEU A 99 -9.77 -2.29 2.31
C LEU A 99 -9.50 -0.78 2.41
N ILE A 100 -10.28 0.02 1.66
CA ILE A 100 -10.12 1.48 1.61
C ILE A 100 -10.50 2.13 2.94
N GLU A 101 -11.65 1.76 3.51
CA GLU A 101 -12.11 2.31 4.79
C GLU A 101 -11.16 1.99 5.94
N GLU A 102 -10.65 0.76 6.01
CA GLU A 102 -9.67 0.39 7.01
C GLU A 102 -8.33 1.11 6.83
N MET A 103 -7.86 1.27 5.59
CA MET A 103 -6.63 1.99 5.30
C MET A 103 -6.71 3.44 5.80
N ILE A 104 -7.82 4.13 5.52
CA ILE A 104 -8.05 5.51 5.97
C ILE A 104 -8.17 5.56 7.50
N LYS A 105 -9.03 4.72 8.09
CA LYS A 105 -9.25 4.69 9.55
C LYS A 105 -7.97 4.38 10.32
N LYS A 106 -7.17 3.42 9.86
CA LYS A 106 -5.89 3.08 10.50
C LYS A 106 -4.86 4.21 10.33
N ALA A 107 -4.87 4.95 9.21
CA ALA A 107 -4.01 6.11 9.02
C ALA A 107 -4.38 7.26 9.97
N GLU A 108 -5.67 7.51 10.16
CA GLU A 108 -6.18 8.46 11.16
C GLU A 108 -5.80 8.05 12.58
N ASN A 109 -5.94 6.77 12.93
CA ASN A 109 -5.51 6.26 14.24
C ASN A 109 -3.99 6.45 14.46
N ILE A 110 -3.18 6.31 13.42
CA ILE A 110 -1.74 6.58 13.51
C ILE A 110 -1.50 8.06 13.82
N LEU A 111 -2.18 8.97 13.13
CA LEU A 111 -2.07 10.41 13.40
C LEU A 111 -2.52 10.76 14.82
N LEU A 112 -3.65 10.23 15.27
CA LEU A 112 -4.14 10.39 16.64
C LEU A 112 -3.11 9.89 17.67
N SER A 113 -2.47 8.74 17.39
CA SER A 113 -1.41 8.20 18.26
C SER A 113 -0.15 9.07 18.30
N TRP A 114 0.04 9.94 17.30
CA TRP A 114 1.12 10.93 17.27
C TRP A 114 0.72 12.27 17.89
N GLY A 115 -0.47 12.34 18.50
CA GLY A 115 -0.97 13.53 19.17
C GLY A 115 -1.68 14.53 18.24
N PHE A 116 -1.96 14.18 16.98
CA PHE A 116 -2.78 15.02 16.10
C PHE A 116 -4.25 14.86 16.48
N ASP A 117 -4.79 15.78 17.27
CA ASP A 117 -6.23 16.02 17.38
C ASP A 117 -6.64 16.98 16.25
N ASN A 118 -7.90 16.95 15.83
CA ASN A 118 -8.49 17.57 14.63
C ASN A 118 -8.00 18.98 14.26
N ASN A 119 -7.47 19.77 15.21
CA ASN A 119 -6.87 21.08 14.96
C ASN A 119 -5.47 21.31 15.58
N GLU A 120 -4.96 20.42 16.43
CA GLU A 120 -3.74 20.67 17.22
C GLU A 120 -2.89 19.41 17.39
N ILE A 121 -1.58 19.61 17.55
CA ILE A 121 -0.66 18.53 17.91
C ILE A 121 -0.38 18.65 19.41
N ASN A 122 -0.90 17.71 20.20
CA ASN A 122 -0.62 17.62 21.62
C ASN A 122 0.51 16.61 21.89
N THR A 123 1.69 17.10 22.25
CA THR A 123 2.85 16.26 22.55
C THR A 123 2.95 15.87 24.02
N LEU A 124 2.05 16.33 24.89
CA LEU A 124 2.09 16.07 26.34
C LEU A 124 1.53 14.70 26.70
N SER A 125 0.86 14.02 25.77
CA SER A 125 0.23 12.71 25.93
C SER A 125 0.93 11.57 25.18
N LEU A 126 2.13 11.82 24.63
CA LEU A 126 2.96 10.86 23.90
C LEU A 126 3.83 10.00 24.83
#